data_AF-A0A413F9B2-F1
#
_entry.id   AF-A0A413F9B2-F1
#
_cell.length_a   1.000
_cell.length_b   1.000
_cell.length_c   1.000
_cell.angle_alpha   90.00
_cell.angle_beta   90.00
_cell.angle_gamma   90.00
#
_symmetry.space_group_name_H-M   'P 1'
#
loop_
_entity.id
_entity.type
_entity.pdbx_description
1 polymer ?
#
loop_
_entity_poly.entity_id
_entity_poly.type
_entity_poly.pdbx_seq_one_letter_code
_entity_poly.pdbx_strand_id
1 'polypeptide(L)'
;MIKKFLECTTVRARIDMLSNTFLGDWSEQDLNIILSALGFTADDYAAKADKISAIEQYLADYKRKVERENTMNCEAMDKMPVRDEGETIYREKGFAGVLKNALEKD
;
A
#
# COMPACT_ATOMS: atom_id res chain seq x y z
N MET A 1 -0.52 23.32 9.22
CA MET A 1 -0.78 21.87 9.06
C MET A 1 -1.17 21.53 7.63
N ILE A 2 -2.16 22.21 7.04
CA ILE A 2 -2.56 21.99 5.63
C ILE A 2 -1.43 22.06 4.59
N LYS A 3 -0.42 22.93 4.77
CA LYS A 3 0.75 23.01 3.88
C LYS A 3 1.48 21.66 3.75
N LYS A 4 1.68 20.95 4.87
CA LYS A 4 2.31 19.62 4.88
C LYS A 4 1.46 18.59 4.13
N PHE A 5 0.13 18.69 4.25
CA PHE A 5 -0.79 17.82 3.51
C PHE A 5 -0.71 18.06 2.00
N LEU A 6 -0.59 19.32 1.58
CA LEU A 6 -0.45 19.70 0.16
C LEU A 6 0.94 19.32 -0.40
N GLU A 7 1.97 19.27 0.43
CA GLU A 7 3.32 18.78 0.07
C GLU A 7 3.34 17.25 -0.14
N CYS A 8 2.37 16.51 0.39
CA CYS A 8 2.26 15.08 0.14
C CYS A 8 1.84 14.80 -1.32
N THR A 9 2.78 14.24 -2.10
CA THR A 9 2.61 13.91 -3.52
C THR A 9 1.92 12.57 -3.76
N THR A 10 1.82 11.71 -2.75
CA THR A 10 1.19 10.39 -2.86
C THR A 10 0.01 10.25 -1.89
N VAL A 11 -0.96 9.42 -2.27
CA VAL A 11 -2.11 9.07 -1.42
C VAL A 11 -1.65 8.45 -0.10
N ARG A 12 -0.64 7.56 -0.14
CA ARG A 12 -0.07 6.94 1.06
C ARG A 12 0.50 7.96 2.04
N ALA A 13 1.28 8.93 1.55
CA ALA A 13 1.84 9.98 2.40
C ALA A 13 0.76 10.87 3.04
N ARG A 14 -0.32 11.18 2.30
CA ARG A 14 -1.48 11.91 2.83
C ARG A 14 -2.16 11.12 3.94
N ILE A 15 -2.39 9.82 3.74
CA ILE A 15 -3.04 8.94 4.71
C ILE A 15 -2.19 8.77 5.97
N ASP A 16 -0.88 8.56 5.83
CA ASP A 16 0.03 8.45 6.98
C ASP A 16 0.07 9.75 7.79
N MET A 17 0.08 10.91 7.13
CA MET A 17 0.03 12.20 7.81
C MET A 17 -1.30 12.37 8.58
N LEU A 18 -2.42 12.13 7.91
CA LEU A 18 -3.75 12.31 8.51
C LEU A 18 -3.98 11.34 9.67
N SER A 19 -3.53 10.09 9.55
CA SER A 19 -3.68 9.06 10.59
C SER A 19 -2.93 9.39 11.89
N ASN A 20 -1.90 10.23 11.82
CA ASN A 20 -1.10 10.67 12.97
C ASN A 20 -1.49 12.08 13.46
N THR A 21 -2.63 12.61 13.03
CA THR A 21 -3.05 13.97 13.34
C THR A 21 -4.45 14.00 13.97
N PHE A 22 -4.65 14.89 14.95
CA PHE A 22 -5.98 15.18 15.47
C PHE A 22 -6.71 16.19 14.56
N LEU A 23 -7.77 15.74 13.87
CA LEU A 23 -8.52 16.56 12.91
C LEU A 23 -9.41 17.63 13.58
N GLY A 24 -9.69 17.51 14.87
CA GLY A 24 -10.50 18.47 15.62
C GLY A 24 -9.94 19.90 15.60
N ASP A 25 -8.62 20.05 15.50
CA ASP A 25 -7.94 21.35 15.49
C ASP A 25 -7.90 22.01 14.11
N TRP A 26 -8.37 21.32 13.07
CA TRP A 26 -8.31 21.81 11.70
C TRP A 26 -9.49 22.75 11.40
N SER A 27 -9.25 23.75 10.56
CA SER A 27 -10.33 24.65 10.12
C SER A 27 -11.27 23.91 9.18
N GLU A 28 -12.53 24.36 9.09
CA GLU A 28 -13.46 23.78 8.12
C GLU A 28 -12.98 23.91 6.68
N GLN A 29 -12.29 25.01 6.36
CA GLN A 29 -11.70 25.20 5.04
C GLN A 29 -10.63 24.14 4.76
N ASP A 30 -9.77 23.84 5.74
CA ASP A 30 -8.75 22.80 5.58
C ASP A 30 -9.39 21.41 5.40
N LEU A 31 -10.46 21.12 6.16
CA LEU A 31 -11.21 19.86 6.03
C LEU A 31 -11.87 19.73 4.65
N ASN A 32 -12.43 20.81 4.10
CA ASN A 32 -12.96 20.82 2.73
C ASN A 32 -11.87 20.50 1.70
N ILE A 33 -10.68 21.08 1.85
CA ILE A 33 -9.52 20.80 0.97
C ILE A 33 -9.13 19.32 1.06
N ILE A 34 -9.08 18.76 2.28
CA ILE A 34 -8.77 17.33 2.47
C ILE A 34 -9.83 16.46 1.79
N LEU A 35 -11.12 16.72 2.00
CA LEU A 35 -12.21 15.96 1.38
C LEU A 35 -12.10 15.98 -0.15
N SER A 36 -11.91 17.16 -0.75
CA SER A 36 -11.71 17.28 -2.19
C SER A 36 -10.46 16.54 -2.68
N ALA A 37 -9.37 16.58 -1.93
CA ALA A 37 -8.14 15.86 -2.27
C ALA A 37 -8.25 14.32 -2.15
N LEU A 38 -9.23 13.84 -1.39
CA LEU A 38 -9.59 12.42 -1.26
C LEU A 38 -10.69 12.00 -2.26
N GLY A 39 -11.24 12.94 -3.04
CA GLY A 39 -12.26 12.68 -4.05
C GLY A 39 -13.70 12.82 -3.56
N PHE A 40 -13.93 13.39 -2.38
CA PHE A 40 -15.27 13.68 -1.86
C PHE A 40 -15.74 15.09 -2.24
N THR A 41 -17.05 15.26 -2.39
CA THR A 41 -17.69 16.58 -2.51
C THR A 41 -17.88 17.14 -1.10
N ALA A 42 -17.18 18.23 -0.77
CA ALA A 42 -17.23 18.80 0.59
C ALA A 42 -18.64 19.28 0.98
N ASP A 43 -19.45 19.70 0.00
CA ASP A 43 -20.81 20.19 0.19
C ASP A 43 -21.80 19.10 0.66
N ASP A 44 -21.45 17.82 0.49
CA ASP A 44 -22.23 16.70 1.02
C ASP A 44 -22.15 16.60 2.56
N TYR A 45 -21.20 17.32 3.17
CA TYR A 45 -20.91 17.30 4.60
C TYR A 45 -21.07 18.70 5.20
N ALA A 46 -22.26 19.01 5.68
CA ALA A 46 -22.59 20.36 6.16
C ALA A 46 -21.82 20.75 7.43
N ALA A 47 -21.77 19.86 8.43
CA ALA A 47 -21.12 20.15 9.70
C ALA A 47 -19.63 19.77 9.70
N LYS A 48 -18.84 20.50 10.49
CA LYS A 48 -17.43 20.14 10.75
C LYS A 48 -17.27 18.69 11.24
N ALA A 49 -18.17 18.23 12.10
CA ALA A 49 -18.15 16.87 12.63
C ALA A 49 -18.33 15.83 11.52
N ASP A 50 -19.26 16.07 10.59
CA ASP A 50 -19.53 15.16 9.46
C ASP A 50 -18.29 15.05 8.55
N LYS A 51 -17.63 16.18 8.28
CA LYS A 51 -16.38 16.24 7.50
C LYS A 51 -15.28 15.41 8.16
N ILE A 52 -15.11 15.54 9.48
CA ILE A 52 -14.13 14.77 10.25
C ILE A 52 -14.45 13.28 10.17
N SER A 53 -15.70 12.89 10.47
CA SER A 53 -16.12 11.48 10.41
C SER A 53 -15.93 10.86 9.03
N ALA A 54 -16.20 11.60 7.95
CA ALA A 54 -15.97 11.12 6.59
C ALA A 54 -14.48 10.84 6.32
N ILE A 55 -13.60 11.75 6.74
CA ILE A 55 -12.15 11.56 6.60
C ILE A 55 -11.67 10.37 7.45
N GLU A 56 -12.10 10.27 8.71
CA GLU A 56 -11.73 9.15 9.60
C GLU A 56 -12.21 7.80 9.05
N GLN A 57 -13.42 7.75 8.52
CA GLN A 57 -13.96 6.56 7.89
C GLN A 57 -13.15 6.16 6.66
N TYR A 58 -12.78 7.12 5.80
CA TYR A 58 -11.91 6.86 4.65
C TYR A 58 -10.57 6.26 5.07
N LEU A 59 -9.93 6.80 6.12
CA LEU A 59 -8.67 6.28 6.65
C LEU A 59 -8.82 4.83 7.17
N ALA A 60 -9.91 4.55 7.90
CA ALA A 60 -10.19 3.22 8.42
C ALA A 60 -10.43 2.19 7.29
N ASP A 61 -11.16 2.57 6.25
CA ASP A 61 -11.43 1.70 5.11
C ASP A 61 -10.18 1.47 4.26
N TYR A 62 -9.35 2.49 4.08
CA TYR A 62 -8.05 2.33 3.43
C TYR A 62 -7.14 1.36 4.20
N LYS A 63 -7.06 1.50 5.53
CA LYS A 63 -6.28 0.58 6.37
C LYS A 63 -6.75 -0.86 6.22
N ARG A 64 -8.07 -1.10 6.28
CA ARG A 64 -8.66 -2.44 6.05
C ARG A 64 -8.38 -2.98 4.66
N LYS A 65 -8.35 -2.13 3.64
CA LYS A 65 -8.01 -2.53 2.27
C LYS A 65 -6.56 -2.99 2.18
N VAL A 66 -5.63 -2.19 2.71
CA VAL A 66 -4.20 -2.53 2.73
C VAL A 66 -3.93 -3.79 3.56
N GLU A 67 -4.58 -3.96 4.70
CA GLU A 67 -4.47 -5.18 5.52
C GLU A 67 -5.00 -6.40 4.78
N ARG A 68 -6.10 -6.27 4.02
CA ARG A 68 -6.62 -7.36 3.18
C ARG A 68 -5.71 -7.68 2.01
N GLU A 69 -5.15 -6.67 1.35
CA GLU A 69 -4.19 -6.86 0.26
C GLU A 69 -2.87 -7.49 0.75
N ASN A 70 -2.43 -7.16 1.97
CA ASN A 70 -1.26 -7.77 2.60
C ASN A 70 -1.52 -9.20 3.11
N THR A 71 -2.76 -9.54 3.46
CA THR A 71 -3.15 -10.90 3.90
C THR A 71 -3.60 -11.80 2.74
N MET A 72 -3.98 -11.25 1.59
CA MET A 72 -4.31 -12.00 0.37
C MET A 72 -3.09 -12.38 -0.47
N ASN A 73 -2.13 -13.09 0.16
CA ASN A 73 -1.22 -13.95 -0.59
C ASN A 73 -1.12 -15.37 -0.01
N CYS A 74 -2.04 -15.77 0.89
CA CYS A 74 -2.08 -17.12 1.43
C CYS A 74 -2.59 -18.15 0.40
N GLU A 75 -3.56 -17.82 -0.46
CA GLU A 75 -4.05 -18.75 -1.49
C GLU A 75 -3.03 -18.98 -2.63
N ALA A 76 -2.16 -18.01 -2.91
CA ALA A 76 -1.04 -18.21 -3.83
C ALA A 76 0.04 -19.11 -3.19
N MET A 77 0.20 -19.06 -1.86
CA MET A 77 1.08 -19.95 -1.12
C MET A 77 0.56 -21.38 -1.05
N ASP A 78 -0.75 -21.58 -0.87
CA ASP A 78 -1.37 -22.92 -0.89
C ASP A 78 -1.38 -23.56 -2.28
N LYS A 79 -1.31 -22.76 -3.34
CA LYS A 79 -1.21 -23.23 -4.74
C LYS A 79 0.22 -23.30 -5.26
N MET A 80 1.22 -22.87 -4.48
CA MET A 80 2.61 -23.12 -4.86
C MET A 80 2.88 -24.63 -4.72
N PRO A 81 3.37 -25.31 -5.77
CA PRO A 81 3.74 -26.71 -5.64
C PRO A 81 4.78 -26.81 -4.53
N VAL A 82 4.52 -27.70 -3.57
CA VAL A 82 5.51 -28.09 -2.56
C VAL A 82 6.74 -28.58 -3.32
N ARG A 83 7.84 -27.82 -3.25
CA ARG A 83 9.13 -28.24 -3.81
C ARG A 83 9.78 -29.16 -2.80
N ASP A 84 10.17 -30.35 -3.24
CA ASP A 84 10.84 -31.33 -2.38
C ASP A 84 12.09 -30.74 -1.71
N GLU A 85 12.31 -31.12 -0.45
CA GLU A 85 13.43 -30.66 0.38
C GLU A 85 14.77 -30.96 -0.30
N GLY A 86 15.35 -29.94 -0.96
CA GLY A 86 16.66 -30.06 -1.60
C GLY A 86 17.03 -28.94 -2.56
N GLU A 87 16.07 -28.17 -3.09
CA GLU A 87 16.39 -27.06 -4.00
C GLU A 87 16.69 -25.76 -3.25
N THR A 88 17.97 -25.50 -3.01
CA THR A 88 18.42 -24.18 -2.52
C THR A 88 18.21 -23.11 -3.59
N ILE A 89 17.93 -21.87 -3.17
CA ILE A 89 17.80 -20.67 -4.05
C ILE A 89 19.10 -20.31 -4.78
N TYR A 90 20.21 -20.97 -4.46
CA TYR A 90 21.44 -20.87 -5.23
C TYR A 90 21.36 -21.85 -6.39
N ARG A 91 20.99 -21.32 -7.56
CA ARG A 91 21.42 -21.93 -8.81
C ARG A 91 22.94 -21.79 -8.84
N GLU A 92 23.66 -22.74 -8.25
CA GLU A 92 25.06 -22.94 -8.60
C GLU A 92 25.06 -23.01 -10.12
N LYS A 93 25.68 -22.01 -10.76
CA LYS A 93 26.12 -22.16 -12.14
C LYS A 93 27.18 -23.25 -12.09
N GLY A 94 26.70 -24.50 -12.07
CA GLY A 94 27.53 -25.67 -12.09
C GLY A 94 28.44 -25.56 -13.30
N PHE A 95 29.73 -25.46 -13.04
CA PHE A 95 30.80 -25.67 -14.01
C PHE A 95 30.66 -27.02 -14.75
N ALA A 96 29.78 -27.91 -14.27
CA ALA A 96 29.37 -29.16 -14.92
C ALA A 96 28.64 -28.98 -16.27
N GLY A 97 28.03 -27.81 -16.55
CA GLY A 97 27.37 -27.54 -17.83
C GLY A 97 28.30 -27.10 -18.96
N VAL A 98 29.52 -26.64 -18.64
CA VAL A 98 30.45 -26.08 -19.64
C VAL A 98 31.33 -27.16 -20.25
N LEU A 99 31.67 -28.23 -19.51
CA LEU A 99 32.52 -29.31 -20.02
C LEU A 99 31.83 -30.26 -21.00
N LYS A 100 30.50 -30.35 -21.00
CA LYS A 100 29.78 -31.29 -21.89
C LYS A 100 29.76 -30.84 -23.36
N ASN A 101 29.92 -29.54 -23.63
CA ASN A 101 29.98 -29.00 -25.00
C ASN A 101 31.38 -28.99 -25.62
N ALA A 102 32.42 -29.39 -24.87
CA ALA A 102 33.80 -29.44 -25.36
C ALA A 102 34.27 -30.85 -25.74
N LEU A 103 33.44 -31.88 -25.54
CA LEU A 103 33.79 -33.29 -25.76
C LEU A 103 32.88 -34.02 -26.77
N GLU A 104 32.06 -33.27 -27.53
CA GLU A 104 31.29 -33.77 -28.69
C GLU A 104 31.72 -33.11 -30.03
N LYS A 105 32.86 -32.42 -30.03
CA LYS A 105 33.55 -32.00 -31.25
C LYS A 105 35.01 -32.42 -31.15
N ASP A 106 35.25 -33.71 -31.32
CA ASP A 106 36.31 -34.29 -32.16
C ASP A 106 36.02 -35.78 -32.38
#